data_AF-A0AAW4BJM6-F1
#
_entry.id   AF-A0AAW4BJM6-F1
#
_cell.length_a   1.000
_cell.length_b   1.000
_cell.length_c   1.000
_cell.angle_alpha   90.00
_cell.angle_beta   90.00
_cell.angle_gamma   90.00
#
_symmetry.space_group_name_H-M   'P 1'
#
loop_
_entity.id
_entity.type
_entity.pdbx_description
1 polymer ?
#
loop_
_entity_poly.entity_id
_entity_poly.type
_entity_poly.pdbx_seq_one_letter_code
_entity_poly.pdbx_strand_id
1 'polypeptide(L)'
;NTLDSNLHGKPLALLMNQYVHNGWSIPQEIALQPQDVFYVGVRDLMQCEHQLIKKLNMTNIDMMCIEQQGFDVVVRTLMEKLENEYDGIYLSFDYDALDGSLFRACATPNVGGLTARESLYLVHSLASSNKFIGAEFVEYMP
;
A
#
# COMPACT_ATOMS: atom_id res chain seq x y z
N ASN A 1 3.85 -23.45 -12.07
CA ASN A 1 4.63 -22.60 -11.13
C ASN A 1 4.76 -21.18 -11.66
N THR A 2 3.66 -20.51 -11.99
CA THR A 2 3.63 -19.10 -12.44
C THR A 2 3.50 -18.10 -11.27
N LEU A 3 2.99 -18.55 -10.12
CA LEU A 3 2.83 -17.72 -8.92
C LEU A 3 4.14 -17.53 -8.13
N ASP A 4 5.03 -18.54 -8.10
CA ASP A 4 6.33 -18.42 -7.41
C ASP A 4 7.27 -17.44 -8.12
N SER A 5 7.23 -17.41 -9.46
CA SER A 5 8.07 -16.52 -10.28
C SER A 5 7.67 -15.05 -10.22
N ASN A 6 6.44 -14.73 -9.77
CA ASN A 6 5.95 -13.37 -9.78
C ASN A 6 6.33 -12.64 -8.48
N LEU A 7 7.48 -11.98 -8.46
CA LEU A 7 8.01 -11.32 -7.25
C LEU A 7 7.37 -9.97 -6.95
N HIS A 8 6.69 -9.33 -7.90
CA HIS A 8 6.16 -7.96 -7.74
C HIS A 8 5.09 -7.81 -6.63
N GLY A 9 4.33 -8.87 -6.33
CA GLY A 9 3.36 -8.91 -5.22
C GLY A 9 3.96 -9.34 -3.87
N LYS A 10 5.28 -9.54 -3.82
CA LYS A 10 6.01 -10.02 -2.64
C LYS A 10 6.97 -9.02 -1.96
N PRO A 11 7.23 -7.78 -2.43
CA PRO A 11 8.21 -6.88 -1.80
C PRO A 11 7.93 -6.63 -0.32
N LEU A 12 6.70 -6.29 0.07
CA LEU A 12 6.37 -6.06 1.48
C LEU A 12 6.60 -7.29 2.36
N ALA A 13 6.20 -8.48 1.89
CA ALA A 13 6.43 -9.72 2.63
C ALA A 13 7.93 -10.05 2.77
N LEU A 14 8.75 -9.73 1.76
CA LEU A 14 10.21 -9.82 1.84
C LEU A 14 10.79 -8.80 2.82
N LEU A 15 10.32 -7.55 2.77
CA LEU A 15 10.79 -6.46 3.64
C LEU A 15 10.47 -6.71 5.13
N MET A 16 9.41 -7.46 5.41
CA MET A 16 9.00 -7.86 6.77
C MET A 16 9.57 -9.22 7.21
N ASN A 17 10.44 -9.87 6.42
CA ASN A 17 10.90 -11.25 6.62
C ASN A 17 9.76 -12.28 6.78
N GLN A 18 8.62 -12.06 6.13
CA GLN A 18 7.44 -12.94 6.14
C GLN A 18 7.35 -13.86 4.91
N TYR A 19 8.29 -13.73 3.98
CA TYR A 19 8.39 -14.58 2.79
C TYR A 19 9.83 -15.04 2.59
N VAL A 20 10.04 -16.36 2.51
CA VAL A 20 11.36 -16.96 2.30
C VAL A 20 11.58 -17.13 0.80
N HIS A 21 12.64 -16.50 0.26
CA HIS A 21 12.98 -16.61 -1.16
C HIS A 21 14.49 -16.63 -1.36
N ASN A 22 15.04 -17.72 -1.91
CA ASN A 22 16.46 -17.82 -2.30
C ASN A 22 17.48 -17.38 -1.23
N GLY A 23 17.19 -17.64 0.05
CA GLY A 23 18.07 -17.22 1.15
C GLY A 23 18.06 -15.71 1.45
N TRP A 24 17.15 -14.95 0.83
CA TRP A 24 16.92 -13.55 1.15
C TRP A 24 16.43 -13.39 2.59
N SER A 25 17.03 -12.42 3.29
CA SER A 25 16.58 -11.96 4.59
C SER A 25 17.07 -10.54 4.81
N ILE A 26 16.29 -9.75 5.53
CA ILE A 26 16.68 -8.42 6.00
C ILE A 26 17.14 -8.53 7.46
N PRO A 27 18.22 -7.84 7.88
CA PRO A 27 18.58 -7.76 9.29
C PRO A 27 17.39 -7.29 10.14
N GLN A 28 17.16 -7.93 11.28
CA GLN A 28 15.95 -7.68 12.10
C GLN A 28 15.81 -6.21 12.51
N GLU A 29 16.94 -5.53 12.71
CA GLU A 29 17.03 -4.12 13.08
C GLU A 29 16.49 -3.14 12.02
N ILE A 30 16.40 -3.55 10.75
CA ILE A 30 15.89 -2.72 9.65
C ILE A 30 14.70 -3.36 8.91
N ALA A 31 14.25 -4.53 9.37
CA ALA A 31 13.08 -5.18 8.81
C ALA A 31 11.81 -4.40 9.19
N LEU A 32 10.92 -4.18 8.22
CA LEU A 32 9.65 -3.50 8.46
C LEU A 32 8.79 -4.31 9.43
N GLN A 33 8.22 -3.67 10.45
CA GLN A 33 7.21 -4.33 11.26
C GLN A 33 5.86 -4.27 10.55
N PRO A 34 5.03 -5.31 10.65
CA PRO A 34 3.70 -5.30 10.02
C PRO A 34 2.81 -4.14 10.48
N GLN A 35 3.05 -3.63 11.68
CA GLN A 35 2.34 -2.48 12.26
C GLN A 35 2.77 -1.14 11.64
N ASP A 36 3.90 -1.10 10.95
CA ASP A 36 4.40 0.10 10.26
C ASP A 36 3.87 0.20 8.83
N VAL A 37 3.10 -0.79 8.38
CA VAL A 37 2.56 -0.87 7.01
C VAL A 37 1.07 -0.55 7.01
N PHE A 38 0.71 0.44 6.20
CA PHE A 38 -0.66 0.88 5.98
C PHE A 38 -1.04 0.66 4.52
N TYR A 39 -1.92 -0.31 4.26
CA TYR A 39 -2.52 -0.47 2.95
C TYR A 39 -3.69 0.49 2.78
N VAL A 40 -3.77 1.17 1.63
CA VAL A 40 -4.82 2.14 1.30
C VAL A 40 -5.32 1.89 -0.12
N GLY A 41 -6.64 1.82 -0.31
CA GLY A 41 -7.25 1.63 -1.62
C GLY A 41 -7.19 0.19 -2.14
N VAL A 42 -6.93 -0.78 -1.25
CA VAL A 42 -6.92 -2.20 -1.60
C VAL A 42 -8.31 -2.64 -2.03
N ARG A 43 -8.38 -3.41 -3.11
CA ARG A 43 -9.65 -3.95 -3.64
C ARG A 43 -9.56 -5.34 -4.23
N ASP A 44 -8.34 -5.81 -4.51
CA ASP A 44 -8.09 -7.14 -5.03
C ASP A 44 -6.96 -7.75 -4.20
N LEU A 45 -7.27 -8.81 -3.46
CA LEU A 45 -6.31 -9.53 -2.62
C LEU A 45 -6.38 -11.01 -2.96
N MET A 46 -5.22 -11.62 -3.13
CA MET A 46 -5.10 -13.07 -3.13
C MET A 46 -5.38 -13.62 -1.73
N GLN A 47 -5.87 -14.86 -1.67
CA GLN A 47 -6.20 -15.54 -0.41
C GLN A 47 -5.03 -15.58 0.59
N CYS A 48 -3.80 -15.72 0.09
CA CYS A 48 -2.58 -15.72 0.91
C CYS A 48 -2.27 -14.33 1.49
N GLU A 49 -2.46 -13.26 0.72
CA GLU A 49 -2.24 -11.88 1.18
C GLU A 49 -3.25 -11.51 2.26
N HIS A 50 -4.52 -11.83 2.03
CA HIS A 50 -5.57 -11.63 3.04
C HIS A 50 -5.28 -12.41 4.34
N GLN A 51 -4.79 -13.65 4.24
CA GLN A 51 -4.39 -14.44 5.40
C GLN A 51 -3.20 -13.80 6.14
N LEU A 52 -2.21 -13.28 5.41
CA LEU A 52 -1.04 -12.62 5.98
C LEU A 52 -1.41 -11.35 6.73
N ILE A 53 -2.18 -10.46 6.08
CA ILE A 53 -2.71 -9.22 6.66
C ILE A 53 -3.44 -9.51 7.97
N LYS A 54 -4.34 -10.51 7.95
CA LYS A 54 -5.11 -10.91 9.15
C LYS A 54 -4.23 -11.51 10.24
N LYS A 55 -3.29 -12.39 9.87
CA LYS A 55 -2.38 -13.07 10.82
C LYS A 55 -1.49 -12.08 11.55
N LEU A 56 -1.00 -11.05 10.83
CA LEU A 56 -0.07 -10.07 11.35
C LEU A 56 -0.76 -8.81 11.90
N ASN A 57 -2.09 -8.76 11.83
CA ASN A 57 -2.91 -7.62 12.24
C ASN A 57 -2.46 -6.30 11.59
N MET A 58 -2.22 -6.35 10.28
CA MET A 58 -1.80 -5.19 9.49
C MET A 58 -2.97 -4.24 9.25
N THR A 59 -2.68 -2.95 9.13
CA THR A 59 -3.71 -1.96 8.81
C THR A 59 -4.06 -2.03 7.32
N ASN A 60 -5.30 -2.38 7.02
CA ASN A 60 -5.83 -2.41 5.67
C ASN A 60 -7.05 -1.52 5.52
N ILE A 61 -6.87 -0.39 4.83
CA ILE A 61 -7.91 0.56 4.48
C ILE A 61 -8.33 0.24 3.03
N ASP A 62 -9.22 -0.74 2.89
CA ASP A 62 -9.73 -1.15 1.58
C ASP A 62 -10.73 -0.15 1.00
N MET A 63 -11.08 -0.32 -0.28
CA MET A 63 -12.04 0.55 -0.95
C MET A 63 -13.43 0.54 -0.27
N MET A 64 -13.84 -0.58 0.32
CA MET A 64 -15.11 -0.66 1.06
C MET A 64 -15.09 0.23 2.31
N CYS A 65 -13.99 0.23 3.06
CA CYS A 65 -13.75 1.10 4.21
C CYS A 65 -13.80 2.57 3.79
N ILE A 66 -13.17 2.92 2.66
CA ILE A 66 -13.19 4.27 2.08
C ILE A 66 -14.61 4.70 1.74
N GLU A 67 -15.39 3.86 1.07
CA GLU A 67 -16.77 4.17 0.70
C GLU A 67 -17.68 4.35 1.93
N GLN A 68 -17.48 3.55 2.98
CA GLN A 68 -18.30 3.63 4.19
C GLN A 68 -17.98 4.85 5.06
N GLN A 69 -16.71 5.21 5.18
CA GLN A 69 -16.27 6.28 6.08
C GLN A 69 -16.16 7.64 5.37
N GLY A 70 -16.00 7.63 4.05
CA GLY A 70 -15.68 8.80 3.24
C GLY A 70 -14.17 9.04 3.17
N PHE A 71 -13.68 9.28 1.96
CA PHE A 71 -12.25 9.42 1.68
C PHE A 71 -11.54 10.49 2.53
N ASP A 72 -12.16 11.66 2.69
CA ASP A 72 -11.61 12.76 3.51
C ASP A 72 -11.40 12.36 4.98
N VAL A 73 -12.37 11.65 5.57
CA VAL A 73 -12.28 11.16 6.95
C VAL A 73 -11.12 10.17 7.07
N VAL A 74 -11.06 9.22 6.15
CA VAL A 74 -9.99 8.21 6.10
C VAL A 74 -8.61 8.85 6.03
N VAL A 75 -8.39 9.80 5.10
CA VAL A 75 -7.09 10.46 4.95
C VAL A 75 -6.73 11.25 6.20
N ARG A 76 -7.67 12.00 6.79
CA ARG A 76 -7.39 12.75 8.04
C ARG A 76 -7.03 11.82 9.19
N THR A 77 -7.79 10.75 9.41
CA THR A 77 -7.50 9.78 10.47
C THR A 77 -6.16 9.08 10.25
N LEU A 78 -5.82 8.76 9.00
CA LEU A 78 -4.51 8.22 8.65
C LEU A 78 -3.40 9.23 8.97
N MET A 79 -3.54 10.49 8.53
CA MET A 79 -2.55 11.55 8.80
C MET A 79 -2.37 11.80 10.29
N GLU A 80 -3.46 11.91 11.06
CA GLU A 80 -3.39 12.07 12.52
C GLU A 80 -2.62 10.92 13.18
N LYS A 81 -2.86 9.67 12.74
CA LYS A 81 -2.13 8.51 13.25
C LYS A 81 -0.65 8.57 12.90
N LEU A 82 -0.32 8.82 11.63
CA LEU A 82 1.06 8.91 11.15
C LEU A 82 1.83 10.03 11.84
N GLU A 83 1.22 11.19 12.03
CA GLU A 83 1.84 12.34 12.66
C GLU A 83 2.06 12.16 14.16
N ASN A 84 1.21 11.40 14.86
CA ASN A 84 1.34 11.21 16.30
C ASN A 84 2.27 10.04 16.67
N GLU A 85 2.27 8.97 15.87
CA GLU A 85 2.89 7.68 16.26
C GLU A 85 4.18 7.36 15.50
N TYR A 86 4.46 7.98 14.36
CA TYR A 86 5.59 7.61 13.48
C TYR A 86 6.54 8.77 13.25
N ASP A 87 7.82 8.48 13.04
CA ASP A 87 8.87 9.50 12.85
C ASP A 87 9.15 9.81 11.36
N GLY A 88 8.67 8.96 10.45
CA GLY A 88 8.87 9.10 9.02
C GLY A 88 7.73 8.46 8.22
N ILE A 89 7.42 9.03 7.06
CA ILE A 89 6.36 8.57 6.15
C ILE A 89 6.98 8.34 4.77
N TYR A 90 6.95 7.09 4.30
CA TYR A 90 7.33 6.71 2.95
C TYR A 90 6.10 6.23 2.18
N LEU A 91 5.91 6.72 0.96
CA LEU A 91 4.79 6.32 0.11
C LEU A 91 5.28 5.40 -1.01
N SER A 92 4.83 4.16 -1.04
CA SER A 92 4.91 3.32 -2.23
C SER A 92 3.56 3.37 -2.94
N PHE A 93 3.51 4.03 -4.10
CA PHE A 93 2.28 4.22 -4.87
C PHE A 93 2.26 3.30 -6.09
N ASP A 94 1.41 2.29 -6.04
CA ASP A 94 1.10 1.46 -7.20
C ASP A 94 0.15 2.21 -8.15
N TYR A 95 0.54 2.37 -9.42
CA TYR A 95 -0.33 3.00 -10.42
C TYR A 95 -1.70 2.32 -10.51
N ASP A 96 -1.75 1.00 -10.28
CA ASP A 96 -2.99 0.24 -10.34
C ASP A 96 -3.94 0.50 -9.16
N ALA A 97 -3.55 1.31 -8.15
CA ALA A 97 -4.47 1.82 -7.13
C ALA A 97 -5.55 2.74 -7.74
N LEU A 98 -5.26 3.35 -8.90
CA LEU A 98 -6.19 4.20 -9.64
C LEU A 98 -7.34 3.38 -10.26
N ASP A 99 -8.47 4.03 -10.49
CA ASP A 99 -9.61 3.38 -11.13
C ASP A 99 -9.33 2.97 -12.58
N GLY A 100 -9.30 1.66 -12.83
CA GLY A 100 -9.00 1.06 -14.13
C GLY A 100 -10.03 1.34 -15.23
N SER A 101 -11.20 1.94 -14.92
CA SER A 101 -12.11 2.43 -15.96
C SER A 101 -11.53 3.63 -16.72
N LEU A 102 -10.62 4.39 -16.09
CA LEU A 102 -9.97 5.56 -16.66
C LEU A 102 -8.44 5.37 -16.83
N PHE A 103 -7.79 4.72 -15.86
CA PHE A 103 -6.34 4.59 -15.80
C PHE A 103 -5.89 3.17 -16.14
N ARG A 104 -5.56 2.93 -17.41
CA ARG A 104 -5.35 1.56 -17.95
C ARG A 104 -3.90 1.18 -18.26
N ALA A 105 -2.95 2.08 -18.01
CA ALA A 105 -1.54 1.92 -18.33
C ALA A 105 -0.80 1.10 -17.24
N CYS A 106 -1.28 -0.11 -16.96
CA CYS A 106 -0.67 -1.08 -16.05
C CYS A 106 -1.08 -2.51 -16.45
N ALA A 107 -0.48 -3.52 -15.81
CA ALA A 107 -0.77 -4.93 -16.09
C ALA A 107 -2.21 -5.33 -15.68
N THR A 108 -2.71 -4.76 -14.59
CA THR A 108 -3.94 -5.17 -13.89
C THR A 108 -4.88 -3.98 -13.60
N PRO A 109 -5.52 -3.39 -14.63
CA PRO A 109 -6.38 -2.21 -14.45
C PRO A 109 -7.76 -2.57 -13.87
N ASN A 110 -7.80 -2.87 -12.57
CA ASN A 110 -9.01 -3.20 -11.84
C ASN A 110 -9.94 -1.98 -11.70
N VAL A 111 -11.25 -2.15 -11.88
CA VAL A 111 -12.25 -1.08 -11.72
C VAL A 111 -12.61 -0.90 -10.24
N GLY A 112 -13.12 0.28 -9.85
CA GLY A 112 -13.52 0.61 -8.48
C GLY A 112 -12.34 1.01 -7.61
N GLY A 113 -11.37 1.71 -8.21
CA GLY A 113 -10.16 2.21 -7.54
C GLY A 113 -10.29 3.68 -7.17
N LEU A 114 -9.18 4.28 -6.75
CA LEU A 114 -9.13 5.69 -6.42
C LEU A 114 -9.30 6.55 -7.66
N THR A 115 -10.07 7.62 -7.54
CA THR A 115 -10.09 8.67 -8.57
C THR A 115 -8.77 9.44 -8.56
N ALA A 116 -8.49 10.17 -9.65
CA ALA A 116 -7.32 11.05 -9.70
C ALA A 116 -7.34 12.13 -8.60
N ARG A 117 -8.53 12.65 -8.26
CA ARG A 117 -8.67 13.69 -7.23
C ARG A 117 -8.35 13.14 -5.84
N GLU A 118 -8.84 11.95 -5.53
CA GLU A 118 -8.56 11.25 -4.28
C GLU A 118 -7.07 10.93 -4.16
N SER A 119 -6.48 10.37 -5.21
CA SER A 119 -5.05 10.06 -5.24
C SER A 119 -4.18 11.30 -5.06
N LEU A 120 -4.49 12.40 -5.76
CA LEU A 120 -3.80 13.68 -5.58
C LEU A 120 -3.97 14.22 -4.16
N TYR A 121 -5.16 14.12 -3.57
CA TYR A 121 -5.39 14.58 -2.20
C TYR A 121 -4.59 13.76 -1.19
N LEU A 122 -4.55 12.43 -1.32
CA LEU A 122 -3.74 11.55 -0.47
C LEU A 122 -2.24 11.88 -0.58
N VAL A 123 -1.71 11.91 -1.82
CA VAL A 123 -0.29 12.21 -2.08
C VAL A 123 0.07 13.59 -1.54
N HIS A 124 -0.77 14.60 -1.77
CA HIS A 124 -0.51 15.96 -1.29
C HIS A 124 -0.55 16.04 0.24
N SER A 125 -1.49 15.34 0.87
CA SER A 125 -1.60 15.30 2.34
C SER A 125 -0.36 14.67 2.97
N LEU A 126 0.09 13.52 2.45
CA LEU A 126 1.30 12.85 2.92
C LEU A 126 2.55 13.72 2.68
N ALA A 127 2.72 14.23 1.45
CA ALA A 127 3.89 15.02 1.06
C ALA A 127 3.97 16.40 1.75
N SER A 128 2.87 16.90 2.30
CA SER A 128 2.85 18.15 3.07
C SER A 128 3.32 17.97 4.52
N SER A 129 3.44 16.74 5.01
CA SER A 129 3.96 16.48 6.35
C SER A 129 5.46 16.71 6.42
N ASN A 130 5.94 17.33 7.49
CA ASN A 130 7.38 17.45 7.77
C ASN A 130 8.06 16.10 8.02
N LYS A 131 7.28 15.02 8.19
CA LYS A 131 7.76 13.64 8.36
C LYS A 131 7.85 12.87 7.05
N PHE A 132 7.48 13.47 5.92
CA PHE A 132 7.58 12.81 4.62
C PHE A 132 9.04 12.64 4.21
N ILE A 133 9.48 11.39 4.01
CA ILE A 133 10.88 11.06 3.72
C ILE A 133 11.12 10.65 2.27
N GLY A 134 10.07 10.28 1.53
CA GLY A 134 10.20 9.89 0.14
C GLY A 134 8.99 9.15 -0.40
N ALA A 135 9.02 8.93 -1.71
CA ALA A 135 8.03 8.10 -2.38
C ALA A 135 8.63 7.41 -3.62
N GLU A 136 7.99 6.31 -4.00
CA GLU A 136 8.15 5.68 -5.30
C GLU A 136 6.79 5.52 -5.97
N PHE A 137 6.80 5.53 -7.31
CA PHE A 137 5.63 5.30 -8.15
C PHE A 137 5.96 4.15 -9.08
N VAL A 138 5.18 3.07 -9.01
CA VAL A 138 5.48 1.80 -9.68
C VAL A 138 4.33 1.34 -10.58
N GLU A 139 4.58 0.27 -11.34
CA GLU A 139 3.59 -0.45 -12.19
C GLU A 139 2.94 0.36 -13.32
N TYR A 140 3.39 1.59 -13.58
CA TYR A 140 3.06 2.30 -14.82
C TYR A 140 3.72 1.63 -16.03
N MET A 141 2.92 1.32 -17.04
CA MET A 141 3.32 0.67 -18.28
C MET A 141 2.92 1.55 -19.48
N PRO A 142 3.88 2.22 -20.16
CA PRO A 142 3.62 3.10 -21.30
C PRO A 142 2.97 2.44 -22.52
#